data_AF-A0A1D2R1G8-F1
#
_entry.id   AF-A0A1D2R1G8-F1
#
_cell.length_a   1.000
_cell.length_b   1.000
_cell.length_c   1.000
_cell.angle_alpha   90.00
_cell.angle_beta   90.00
_cell.angle_gamma   90.00
#
_symmetry.space_group_name_H-M   'P 1'
#
loop_
_entity.id
_entity.type
_entity.pdbx_description
1 polymer ?
#
loop_
_entity_poly.entity_id
_entity_poly.type
_entity_poly.pdbx_seq_one_letter_code
_entity_poly.pdbx_strand_id
1 'polypeptide(L)'
;MVSRQLRSRSKKRRSVRTPGGKAIIHYGKKKPKKHHCGRCRKELTGVPNAVPSKIRKMRKTERIPERPYAGVLCGECMENLMRYKTKYEIKFNYPGFSGMDFSRDLTIEKFLPGGWWQEISSAKKAGKEKLEFGKKEEVEEKVEKEPAEKEEEEALEEEEEAAEEKLKKPAKKKKAGEAVSEE
;
A
#
# COMPACT_ATOMS: atom_id res chain seq x y z
N MET A 1 -6.01 -28.54 -58.94
CA MET A 1 -5.61 -28.07 -57.59
C MET A 1 -5.59 -29.24 -56.61
N VAL A 2 -4.53 -29.43 -55.82
CA VAL A 2 -4.46 -30.49 -54.79
C VAL A 2 -5.39 -30.15 -53.63
N SER A 3 -6.15 -31.13 -53.12
CA SER A 3 -7.07 -30.93 -52.00
C SER A 3 -6.32 -30.42 -50.76
N ARG A 4 -6.93 -29.49 -50.00
CA ARG A 4 -6.33 -28.88 -48.79
C ARG A 4 -5.92 -29.91 -47.72
N GLN A 5 -6.48 -31.12 -47.76
CA GLN A 5 -6.18 -32.20 -46.82
C GLN A 5 -4.86 -32.89 -47.14
N LEU A 6 -4.53 -32.96 -48.44
CA LEU A 6 -3.31 -33.58 -48.95
C LEU A 6 -2.14 -32.58 -48.95
N ARG A 7 -2.43 -31.27 -49.04
CA ARG A 7 -1.45 -30.19 -48.83
C ARG A 7 -0.98 -30.15 -47.36
N SER A 8 0.31 -29.85 -47.21
CA SER A 8 1.13 -29.95 -45.99
C SER A 8 0.49 -29.41 -44.71
N ARG A 9 0.88 -30.04 -43.58
CA ARG A 9 0.65 -29.73 -42.14
C ARG A 9 -0.72 -29.21 -41.67
N SER A 10 -1.73 -29.03 -42.50
CA SER A 10 -2.98 -28.36 -42.13
C SER A 10 -3.87 -29.24 -41.23
N LYS A 11 -3.99 -30.53 -41.55
CA LYS A 11 -4.73 -31.52 -40.76
C LYS A 11 -3.78 -32.50 -40.08
N LYS A 12 -4.16 -33.02 -38.90
CA LYS A 12 -3.42 -34.08 -38.21
C LYS A 12 -3.68 -35.40 -38.94
N ARG A 13 -2.62 -36.10 -39.34
CA ARG A 13 -2.70 -37.43 -39.95
C ARG A 13 -2.59 -38.49 -38.84
N ARG A 14 -3.46 -39.49 -38.87
CA ARG A 14 -3.38 -40.69 -38.02
C ARG A 14 -3.49 -41.93 -38.90
N SER A 15 -2.47 -42.76 -38.90
CA SER A 15 -2.54 -44.10 -39.49
C SER A 15 -3.32 -44.99 -38.55
N VAL A 16 -4.43 -45.56 -39.01
CA VAL A 16 -5.27 -46.47 -38.25
C VAL A 16 -5.45 -47.75 -39.06
N ARG A 17 -5.40 -48.89 -38.38
CA ARG A 17 -5.75 -50.19 -38.97
C ARG A 17 -7.28 -50.30 -38.98
N THR A 18 -7.87 -50.45 -40.15
CA THR A 18 -9.31 -50.71 -40.24
C THR A 18 -9.62 -52.15 -39.87
N PRO A 19 -10.87 -52.47 -39.48
CA PRO A 19 -11.28 -53.85 -39.16
C PRO A 19 -10.97 -54.85 -40.29
N GLY A 20 -11.05 -54.43 -41.55
CA GLY A 20 -10.68 -55.25 -42.71
C GLY A 20 -9.17 -55.41 -42.96
N GLY A 21 -8.32 -55.12 -41.96
CA GLY A 21 -6.88 -55.32 -42.08
C GLY A 21 -6.21 -54.43 -43.13
N LYS A 22 -6.69 -53.21 -43.36
CA LYS A 22 -6.02 -52.20 -44.22
C LYS A 22 -5.51 -51.03 -43.38
N ALA A 23 -4.32 -50.51 -43.68
CA ALA A 23 -3.76 -49.36 -42.98
C ALA A 23 -4.14 -48.09 -43.74
N ILE A 24 -5.03 -47.28 -43.16
CA ILE A 24 -5.58 -46.08 -43.81
C ILE A 24 -5.23 -44.83 -42.99
N ILE A 25 -4.96 -43.72 -43.69
CA ILE A 25 -4.69 -42.42 -43.05
C ILE A 25 -6.02 -41.67 -42.83
N HIS A 26 -6.41 -41.51 -41.58
CA HIS A 26 -7.51 -40.62 -41.20
C HIS A 26 -7.01 -39.20 -40.93
N TYR A 27 -7.73 -38.21 -41.47
CA TYR A 27 -7.44 -36.79 -41.28
C TYR A 27 -8.30 -36.19 -40.16
N GLY A 28 -7.68 -35.87 -39.04
CA GLY A 28 -8.32 -35.21 -37.89
C GLY A 28 -8.02 -33.72 -37.81
N LYS A 29 -8.90 -32.97 -37.11
CA LYS A 29 -8.61 -31.60 -36.68
C LYS A 29 -7.48 -31.61 -35.64
N LYS A 30 -6.65 -30.55 -35.62
CA LYS A 30 -5.63 -30.37 -34.59
C LYS A 30 -6.26 -30.01 -33.26
N LYS A 31 -5.64 -30.44 -32.16
CA LYS A 31 -6.00 -29.97 -30.82
C LYS A 31 -5.47 -28.54 -30.64
N PRO A 32 -6.28 -27.59 -30.14
CA PRO A 32 -5.79 -26.27 -29.81
C PRO A 32 -4.81 -26.32 -28.63
N LYS A 33 -4.01 -25.26 -28.49
CA LYS A 33 -3.10 -25.08 -27.35
C LYS A 33 -3.90 -24.90 -26.05
N LYS A 34 -3.24 -25.10 -24.91
CA LYS A 34 -3.83 -24.85 -23.60
C LYS A 34 -4.15 -23.37 -23.43
N HIS A 35 -5.09 -23.06 -22.54
CA HIS A 35 -5.44 -21.69 -22.20
C HIS A 35 -4.42 -21.13 -21.19
N HIS A 36 -4.11 -19.85 -21.33
CA HIS A 36 -3.16 -19.14 -20.47
C HIS A 36 -3.87 -18.01 -19.73
N CYS A 37 -3.41 -17.73 -18.51
CA CYS A 37 -3.90 -16.62 -17.71
C CYS A 37 -3.56 -15.28 -18.38
N GLY A 38 -4.53 -14.37 -18.47
CA GLY A 38 -4.33 -13.04 -19.08
C GLY A 38 -3.27 -12.19 -18.37
N ARG A 39 -3.04 -12.42 -17.07
CA ARG A 39 -2.12 -11.63 -16.24
C ARG A 39 -0.73 -12.25 -16.13
N CYS A 40 -0.64 -13.49 -15.65
CA CYS A 40 0.64 -14.15 -15.38
C CYS A 40 1.07 -15.15 -16.47
N ARG A 41 0.25 -15.38 -17.51
CA ARG A 41 0.48 -16.34 -18.60
C ARG A 41 0.66 -17.81 -18.18
N LYS A 42 0.49 -18.12 -16.89
CA LYS A 42 0.43 -19.49 -16.35
C LYS A 42 -0.70 -20.26 -17.03
N GLU A 43 -0.49 -21.56 -17.24
CA GLU A 43 -1.51 -22.43 -17.83
C GLU A 43 -2.75 -22.49 -16.91
N LEU A 44 -3.94 -22.36 -17.50
CA LEU A 44 -5.20 -22.45 -16.76
C LEU A 44 -5.62 -23.90 -16.62
N THR A 45 -5.64 -24.37 -15.37
CA THR A 45 -6.18 -25.69 -15.01
C THR A 45 -7.72 -25.63 -14.96
N GLY A 46 -8.36 -26.74 -15.32
CA GLY A 46 -9.83 -26.87 -15.30
C GLY A 46 -10.56 -26.29 -16.52
N VAL A 47 -9.86 -25.72 -17.50
CA VAL A 47 -10.48 -25.24 -18.75
C VAL A 47 -10.13 -26.20 -19.90
N PRO A 48 -11.12 -26.82 -20.57
CA PRO A 48 -10.87 -27.82 -21.59
C PRO A 48 -10.35 -27.19 -22.89
N ASN A 49 -9.24 -27.73 -23.42
CA ASN A 49 -8.68 -27.33 -24.71
C ASN A 49 -9.27 -28.16 -25.87
N ALA A 50 -10.51 -27.86 -26.25
CA ALA A 50 -11.20 -28.53 -27.34
C ALA A 50 -11.47 -27.58 -28.53
N VAL A 51 -11.80 -28.15 -29.69
CA VAL A 51 -12.21 -27.36 -30.86
C VAL A 51 -13.48 -26.57 -30.51
N PRO A 52 -13.67 -25.32 -30.98
CA PRO A 52 -14.83 -24.50 -30.62
C PRO A 52 -16.19 -25.18 -30.82
N SER A 53 -16.31 -26.01 -31.87
CA SER A 53 -17.52 -26.81 -32.13
C SER A 53 -17.82 -27.85 -31.06
N LYS A 54 -16.79 -28.39 -30.39
CA LYS A 54 -16.94 -29.32 -29.26
C LYS A 54 -17.19 -28.55 -27.96
N ILE A 55 -16.50 -27.43 -27.75
CA ILE A 55 -16.73 -26.54 -26.59
C ILE A 55 -18.19 -26.10 -26.51
N ARG A 56 -18.79 -25.67 -27.63
CA ARG A 56 -20.20 -25.25 -27.66
C ARG A 56 -21.18 -26.34 -27.25
N LYS A 57 -20.83 -27.62 -27.42
CA LYS A 57 -21.66 -28.77 -27.05
C LYS A 57 -21.47 -29.23 -25.60
N MET A 58 -20.41 -28.78 -24.92
CA MET A 58 -20.14 -29.15 -23.53
C MET A 58 -21.06 -28.39 -22.56
N ARG A 59 -21.33 -29.01 -21.42
CA ARG A 59 -22.11 -28.38 -20.33
C ARG A 59 -21.35 -27.18 -19.75
N LYS A 60 -22.04 -26.31 -19.00
CA LYS A 60 -21.40 -25.12 -18.41
C LYS A 60 -20.29 -25.51 -17.42
N THR A 61 -20.57 -26.48 -16.57
CA THR A 61 -19.64 -27.03 -15.55
C THR A 61 -18.40 -27.66 -16.16
N GLU A 62 -18.52 -28.31 -17.31
CA GLU A 62 -17.37 -28.88 -18.05
C GLU A 62 -16.51 -27.80 -18.72
N ARG A 63 -17.09 -26.64 -19.03
CA ARG A 63 -16.39 -25.56 -19.75
C ARG A 63 -15.61 -24.64 -18.82
N ILE A 64 -16.19 -24.26 -17.69
CA ILE A 64 -15.69 -23.17 -16.84
C ILE A 64 -15.91 -23.55 -15.36
N PRO A 65 -14.91 -23.36 -14.48
CA PRO A 65 -15.10 -23.50 -13.03
C PRO A 65 -15.95 -22.37 -12.45
N GLU A 66 -16.61 -22.59 -11.32
CA GLU A 66 -17.69 -21.71 -10.81
C GLU A 66 -17.22 -20.37 -10.21
N ARG A 67 -15.91 -20.16 -10.06
CA ARG A 67 -15.36 -18.92 -9.47
C ARG A 67 -15.44 -17.71 -10.42
N PRO A 68 -15.45 -16.46 -9.91
CA PRO A 68 -15.39 -15.28 -10.76
C PRO A 68 -14.08 -15.20 -11.56
N TYR A 69 -14.17 -14.64 -12.76
CA TYR A 69 -13.08 -14.55 -13.75
C TYR A 69 -12.44 -15.90 -14.14
N ALA A 70 -13.17 -17.00 -13.96
CA ALA A 70 -12.78 -18.30 -14.43
C ALA A 70 -12.56 -18.32 -15.95
N GLY A 71 -11.52 -19.01 -16.41
CA GLY A 71 -11.15 -19.06 -17.83
C GLY A 71 -10.33 -17.87 -18.34
N VAL A 72 -10.18 -16.82 -17.53
CA VAL A 72 -9.39 -15.62 -17.87
C VAL A 72 -8.20 -15.46 -16.92
N LEU A 73 -8.46 -15.54 -15.61
CA LEU A 73 -7.44 -15.41 -14.57
C LEU A 73 -7.17 -16.75 -13.89
N CYS A 74 -5.94 -16.98 -13.43
CA CYS A 74 -5.64 -18.08 -12.51
C CYS A 74 -6.15 -17.79 -11.09
N GLY A 75 -6.19 -18.80 -10.22
CA GLY A 75 -6.66 -18.65 -8.83
C GLY A 75 -5.88 -17.57 -8.07
N GLU A 76 -4.55 -17.63 -8.10
CA GLU A 76 -3.65 -16.65 -7.45
C GLU A 76 -3.91 -15.21 -7.92
N CYS A 77 -4.05 -14.99 -9.23
CA CYS A 77 -4.28 -13.65 -9.79
C CYS A 77 -5.67 -13.10 -9.42
N MET A 78 -6.66 -13.99 -9.32
CA MET A 78 -8.02 -13.64 -8.92
C MET A 78 -8.07 -13.30 -7.43
N GLU A 79 -7.45 -14.10 -6.57
CA GLU A 79 -7.35 -13.82 -5.14
C GLU A 79 -6.69 -12.46 -4.87
N ASN A 80 -5.57 -12.19 -5.53
CA ASN A 80 -4.89 -10.90 -5.42
C ASN A 80 -5.77 -9.73 -5.88
N LEU A 81 -6.58 -9.92 -6.92
CA LEU A 81 -7.53 -8.91 -7.38
C LEU A 81 -8.64 -8.67 -6.35
N MET A 82 -9.18 -9.73 -5.74
CA MET A 82 -10.20 -9.62 -4.71
C MET A 82 -9.67 -8.91 -3.47
N ARG A 83 -8.46 -9.23 -3.01
CA ARG A 83 -7.80 -8.53 -1.89
C ARG A 83 -7.58 -7.04 -2.16
N TYR A 84 -7.21 -6.68 -3.39
CA TYR A 84 -7.06 -5.28 -3.79
C TYR A 84 -8.41 -4.56 -3.76
N LYS A 85 -9.44 -5.18 -4.35
CA LYS A 85 -10.80 -4.63 -4.38
C LYS A 85 -11.34 -4.37 -2.98
N THR A 86 -11.18 -5.32 -2.05
CA THR A 86 -11.65 -5.15 -0.67
C THR A 86 -10.92 -4.03 0.05
N LYS A 87 -9.58 -3.94 -0.07
CA LYS A 87 -8.82 -2.84 0.51
C LYS A 87 -9.26 -1.48 -0.06
N TYR A 88 -9.48 -1.41 -1.37
CA TYR A 88 -9.98 -0.21 -2.05
C TYR A 88 -11.33 0.21 -1.48
N GLU A 89 -12.29 -0.71 -1.42
CA GLU A 89 -13.61 -0.45 -0.85
C GLU A 89 -13.51 0.03 0.60
N ILE A 90 -12.67 -0.61 1.43
CA ILE A 90 -12.48 -0.21 2.83
C ILE A 90 -11.96 1.22 2.94
N LYS A 91 -10.91 1.57 2.20
CA LYS A 91 -10.31 2.91 2.30
C LYS A 91 -11.25 4.01 1.83
N PHE A 92 -11.96 3.79 0.71
CA PHE A 92 -12.75 4.85 0.09
C PHE A 92 -14.19 4.94 0.61
N ASN A 93 -14.80 3.83 1.03
CA ASN A 93 -16.19 3.84 1.51
C ASN A 93 -16.31 4.00 3.02
N TYR A 94 -15.26 3.71 3.80
CA TYR A 94 -15.31 3.78 5.26
C TYR A 94 -14.36 4.87 5.78
N PRO A 95 -14.87 6.05 6.17
CA PRO A 95 -14.05 7.19 6.60
C PRO A 95 -13.20 6.88 7.84
N GLY A 96 -13.63 5.93 8.68
CA GLY A 96 -12.87 5.45 9.84
C GLY A 96 -11.59 4.65 9.50
N PHE A 97 -11.38 4.28 8.24
CA PHE A 97 -10.19 3.55 7.78
C PHE A 97 -9.34 4.35 6.77
N SER A 98 -9.54 5.66 6.70
CA SER A 98 -8.81 6.58 5.80
C SER A 98 -7.28 6.53 5.98
N GLY A 99 -6.81 6.19 7.18
CA GLY A 99 -5.39 6.01 7.52
C GLY A 99 -4.74 4.69 7.07
N MET A 100 -5.44 3.80 6.35
CA MET A 100 -4.80 2.59 5.79
C MET A 100 -3.86 2.94 4.61
N ASP A 101 -2.58 2.64 4.78
CA ASP A 101 -1.57 2.80 3.74
C ASP A 101 -1.56 1.64 2.75
N PHE A 102 -1.79 1.94 1.47
CA PHE A 102 -1.59 1.04 0.33
C PHE A 102 -0.12 0.82 -0.03
N SER A 103 0.80 1.07 0.92
CA SER A 103 2.23 1.22 0.62
C SER A 103 2.92 -0.02 0.03
N ARG A 104 2.23 -1.17 -0.06
CA ARG A 104 2.69 -2.37 -0.77
C ARG A 104 1.54 -3.06 -1.50
N ASP A 105 1.26 -2.61 -2.72
CA ASP A 105 0.39 -3.31 -3.66
C ASP A 105 1.21 -4.25 -4.54
N LEU A 106 1.50 -5.44 -4.01
CA LEU A 106 2.16 -6.61 -4.63
C LEU A 106 1.63 -6.99 -6.03
N THR A 107 0.48 -6.43 -6.42
CA THR A 107 -0.18 -6.62 -7.70
C THR A 107 0.41 -5.77 -8.84
N ILE A 108 0.94 -4.60 -8.52
CA ILE A 108 1.55 -3.66 -9.48
C ILE A 108 3.06 -3.92 -9.55
N GLU A 109 3.69 -4.28 -8.43
CA GLU A 109 5.17 -4.43 -8.29
C GLU A 109 5.80 -5.44 -9.25
N LYS A 110 5.00 -6.37 -9.78
CA LYS A 110 5.46 -7.33 -10.80
C LYS A 110 5.68 -6.70 -12.19
N PHE A 111 5.08 -5.54 -12.46
CA PHE A 111 5.16 -4.82 -13.73
C PHE A 111 6.06 -3.59 -13.67
N LEU A 112 6.53 -3.22 -12.48
CA LEU A 112 7.46 -2.12 -12.31
C LEU A 112 8.90 -2.57 -12.55
N PRO A 113 9.76 -1.69 -13.09
CA PRO A 113 11.17 -2.01 -13.31
C PRO A 113 11.84 -2.44 -12.01
N GLY A 114 12.82 -3.35 -12.11
CA GLY A 114 13.59 -3.79 -10.94
C GLY A 114 14.20 -2.59 -10.22
N GLY A 115 13.97 -2.47 -8.91
CA GLY A 115 14.43 -1.33 -8.11
C GLY A 115 13.42 -0.20 -7.89
N TRP A 116 12.21 -0.23 -8.46
CA TRP A 116 11.21 0.85 -8.27
C TRP A 116 10.84 1.09 -6.79
N TRP A 117 10.89 0.05 -5.95
CA TRP A 117 10.64 0.18 -4.51
C TRP A 117 11.76 0.94 -3.77
N GLN A 118 12.94 1.09 -4.38
CA GLN A 118 14.03 1.87 -3.82
C GLN A 118 13.68 3.36 -3.79
N GLU A 119 12.89 3.87 -4.73
CA GLU A 119 12.42 5.26 -4.73
C GLU A 119 11.42 5.51 -3.61
N ILE A 120 10.46 4.60 -3.40
CA ILE A 120 9.50 4.69 -2.29
C ILE A 120 10.19 4.52 -0.94
N SER A 121 11.12 3.57 -0.83
CA SER A 121 11.91 3.36 0.37
C SER A 121 12.81 4.56 0.66
N SER A 122 13.40 5.17 -0.38
CA SER A 122 14.21 6.38 -0.28
C SER A 122 13.36 7.59 0.08
N ALA A 123 12.14 7.74 -0.46
CA ALA A 123 11.21 8.81 -0.09
C ALA A 123 10.72 8.67 1.36
N LYS A 124 10.47 7.44 1.83
CA LYS A 124 10.11 7.16 3.22
C LYS A 124 11.28 7.37 4.17
N LYS A 125 12.52 7.06 3.72
CA LYS A 125 13.76 7.33 4.44
C LYS A 125 14.06 8.83 4.51
N ALA A 126 13.92 9.56 3.40
CA ALA A 126 14.05 11.00 3.34
C ALA A 126 13.00 11.72 4.20
N GLY A 127 11.74 11.25 4.20
CA GLY A 127 10.71 11.77 5.11
C GLY A 127 11.01 11.51 6.58
N LYS A 128 11.64 10.37 6.90
CA LYS A 128 12.08 10.03 8.26
C LYS A 128 13.28 10.87 8.71
N GLU A 129 14.28 11.06 7.83
CA GLU A 129 15.40 11.98 8.06
C GLU A 129 14.92 13.42 8.22
N LYS A 130 13.94 13.88 7.43
CA LYS A 130 13.40 15.25 7.53
C LYS A 130 12.63 15.50 8.83
N LEU A 131 11.93 14.48 9.34
CA LEU A 131 11.28 14.52 10.66
C LEU A 131 12.30 14.42 11.82
N GLU A 132 13.39 13.69 11.64
CA GLU A 132 14.49 13.60 12.62
C GLU A 132 15.35 14.88 12.65
N PHE A 133 15.54 15.55 11.51
CA PHE A 133 16.24 16.83 11.39
C PHE A 133 15.41 17.98 11.96
N GLY A 134 14.11 18.04 11.66
CA GLY A 134 13.21 19.03 12.27
C GLY A 134 13.10 18.88 13.79
N LYS A 135 13.14 17.65 14.32
CA LYS A 135 13.23 17.41 15.77
C LYS A 135 14.57 17.82 16.38
N LYS A 136 15.66 17.86 15.61
CA LYS A 136 16.96 18.37 16.08
C LYS A 136 16.98 19.90 16.09
N GLU A 137 16.47 20.53 15.03
CA GLU A 137 16.34 21.99 14.97
C GLU A 137 15.39 22.53 16.06
N GLU A 138 14.26 21.86 16.34
CA GLU A 138 13.37 22.23 17.45
C GLU A 138 14.00 22.05 18.85
N VAL A 139 15.00 21.17 18.97
CA VAL A 139 15.73 20.97 20.23
C VAL A 139 16.87 21.99 20.35
N GLU A 140 17.58 22.30 19.27
CA GLU A 140 18.61 23.36 19.25
C GLU A 140 17.99 24.75 19.47
N GLU A 141 16.84 25.06 18.85
CA GLU A 141 16.13 26.33 19.07
C GLU A 141 15.56 26.45 20.50
N LYS A 142 15.26 25.33 21.17
CA LYS A 142 14.88 25.32 22.58
C LYS A 142 16.06 25.51 23.52
N VAL A 143 17.21 24.90 23.23
CA VAL A 143 18.44 25.05 24.02
C VAL A 143 19.00 26.48 23.93
N GLU A 144 18.80 27.18 22.80
CA GLU A 144 19.20 28.58 22.66
C GLU A 144 18.24 29.59 23.33
N LYS A 145 16.96 29.22 23.56
CA LYS A 145 15.98 30.07 24.26
C LYS A 145 15.99 29.90 25.78
N GLU A 146 16.41 28.74 26.29
CA GLU A 146 16.49 28.46 27.73
C GLU A 146 17.40 29.38 28.58
N PRO A 147 18.54 29.92 28.10
CA PRO A 147 19.35 30.83 28.91
C PRO A 147 18.80 32.26 28.96
N ALA A 148 18.03 32.70 27.95
CA ALA A 148 17.47 34.06 27.92
C ALA A 148 16.27 34.22 28.86
N GLU A 149 15.43 33.19 28.98
CA GLU A 149 14.26 33.22 29.87
C GLU A 149 14.66 33.14 31.36
N LYS A 150 15.80 32.52 31.69
CA LYS A 150 16.32 32.45 33.07
C LYS A 150 16.95 33.75 33.56
N GLU A 151 17.61 34.51 32.68
CA GLU A 151 18.16 35.83 33.04
C GLU A 151 17.04 36.88 33.22
N GLU A 152 15.93 36.76 32.50
CA GLU A 152 14.76 37.63 32.69
C GLU A 152 13.98 37.32 34.00
N GLU A 153 13.89 36.04 34.40
CA GLU A 153 13.26 35.67 35.68
C GLU A 153 14.10 36.09 36.90
N GLU A 154 15.43 35.91 36.88
CA GLU A 154 16.31 36.38 37.98
C GLU A 154 16.29 37.92 38.11
N ALA A 155 16.18 38.66 37.01
CA ALA A 155 16.09 40.12 37.04
C ALA A 155 14.78 40.63 37.67
N LEU A 156 13.66 39.91 37.48
CA LEU A 156 12.36 40.26 38.06
C LEU A 156 12.31 39.94 39.56
N GLU A 157 12.95 38.85 40.00
CA GLU A 157 13.05 38.52 41.42
C GLU A 157 13.93 39.54 42.18
N GLU A 158 15.04 39.99 41.59
CA GLU A 158 15.86 41.05 42.20
C GLU A 158 15.14 42.41 42.27
N GLU A 159 14.31 42.75 41.28
CA GLU A 159 13.51 43.98 41.31
C GLU A 159 12.37 43.91 42.36
N GLU A 160 11.73 42.75 42.53
CA GLU A 160 10.71 42.54 43.57
C GLU A 160 11.33 42.58 44.98
N GLU A 161 12.47 41.93 45.22
CA GLU A 161 13.18 42.02 46.51
C GLU A 161 13.62 43.46 46.82
N ALA A 162 14.11 44.20 45.82
CA ALA A 162 14.46 45.61 45.97
C ALA A 162 13.25 46.53 46.23
N ALA A 163 12.06 46.16 45.75
CA ALA A 163 10.81 46.87 46.03
C ALA A 163 10.31 46.59 47.46
N GLU A 164 10.41 45.36 47.94
CA GLU A 164 10.07 44.99 49.31
C GLU A 164 10.99 45.66 50.35
N GLU A 165 12.29 45.80 50.05
CA GLU A 165 13.23 46.49 50.94
C GLU A 165 12.92 47.99 51.07
N LYS A 166 12.45 48.63 49.98
CA LYS A 166 12.06 50.06 49.98
C LYS A 166 10.81 50.33 50.81
N LEU A 167 9.88 49.37 50.92
CA LEU A 167 8.67 49.47 51.75
C LEU A 167 8.95 49.33 53.26
N LYS A 168 10.11 48.78 53.66
CA LYS A 168 10.53 48.64 55.08
C LYS A 168 11.16 49.90 55.69
N LYS A 169 11.28 51.02 54.95
CA LYS A 169 11.81 52.27 55.51
C LYS A 169 10.82 52.91 56.49
N PRO A 170 11.18 53.13 57.77
CA PRO A 170 10.23 53.59 58.77
C PRO A 170 9.85 55.05 58.56
N ALA A 171 8.54 55.32 58.50
CA ALA A 171 7.99 56.66 58.68
C ALA A 171 8.40 57.20 60.07
N LYS A 172 9.21 58.27 60.10
CA LYS A 172 9.62 58.95 61.33
C LYS A 172 8.40 59.44 62.11
N LYS A 173 8.10 58.77 63.24
CA LYS A 173 7.18 59.23 64.29
C LYS A 173 7.67 60.57 64.86
N LYS A 174 6.92 61.66 64.63
CA LYS A 174 7.01 62.85 65.48
C LYS A 174 6.29 62.55 66.80
N LYS A 175 7.04 62.43 67.89
CA LYS A 175 6.52 62.38 69.27
C LYS A 175 5.96 63.76 69.63
N ALA A 176 4.68 63.85 69.96
CA ALA A 176 4.15 64.89 70.83
C ALA A 176 4.17 64.32 72.25
N GLY A 177 4.94 64.95 73.14
CA GLY A 177 5.06 64.57 74.55
C GLY A 177 3.94 65.19 75.38
N GLU A 178 3.42 64.37 76.28
CA GLU A 178 2.49 64.72 77.34
C GLU A 178 3.31 65.25 78.54
N ALA A 179 2.96 66.43 79.05
CA ALA A 179 3.54 67.01 80.26
C ALA A 179 2.42 67.25 81.28
N VAL A 180 2.72 66.83 82.51
CA VAL A 180 1.94 66.85 83.75
C VAL A 180 1.80 68.27 84.31
N SER A 181 0.64 68.59 84.91
CA SER A 181 0.52 69.57 86.02
C SER A 181 -0.79 69.40 86.82
N GLU A 182 -0.62 69.11 88.11
CA GLU A 182 -1.34 69.61 89.32
C GLU A 182 -2.89 69.67 89.36
N GLU A 183 -3.51 68.90 90.28
CA GLU A 183 -4.07 69.33 91.58
C GLU A 183 -4.35 68.11 92.49
#